data_AF-A0A2G9F2Q0-F1
#
_entry.id   AF-A0A2G9F2Q0-F1
#
_cell.length_a   1.000
_cell.length_b   1.000
_cell.length_c   1.000
_cell.angle_alpha   90.00
_cell.angle_beta   90.00
_cell.angle_gamma   90.00
#
_symmetry.space_group_name_H-M   'P 1'
#
loop_
_entity.id
_entity.type
_entity.pdbx_description
1 polymer ?
#
loop_
_entity_poly.entity_id
_entity_poly.type
_entity_poly.pdbx_seq_one_letter_code
_entity_poly.pdbx_strand_id
1 'polypeptide(L)'
;MTFEKYLRMIKKYLKNTNRTWEKCDEFYGNLRYEMPITRRDLKKINFLIDVDTIEEQSEPWTDVKAYEFLDKQLEKLMKEYGYM
;
A
#
# COMPACT_ATOMS: atom_id res chain seq x y z
N MET A 1 5.44 13.13 2.81
CA MET A 1 5.75 11.89 3.56
C MET A 1 7.24 11.53 3.43
N THR A 2 7.86 10.82 4.38
CA THR A 2 9.19 10.17 4.18
C THR A 2 9.01 8.69 3.86
N PHE A 3 10.00 8.04 3.22
CA PHE A 3 9.94 6.61 2.91
C PHE A 3 9.64 5.73 4.13
N GLU A 4 10.31 5.97 5.25
CA GLU A 4 10.07 5.20 6.47
C GLU A 4 8.66 5.42 7.05
N LYS A 5 8.15 6.66 7.01
CA LYS A 5 6.79 6.94 7.47
C LYS A 5 5.75 6.28 6.55
N TYR A 6 6.00 6.26 5.25
CA TYR A 6 5.17 5.58 4.26
C TYR A 6 5.12 4.05 4.51
N LEU A 7 6.27 3.42 4.74
CA LEU A 7 6.32 2.00 5.13
C LEU A 7 5.56 1.72 6.43
N ARG A 8 5.71 2.59 7.43
CA ARG A 8 4.96 2.45 8.70
C ARG A 8 3.46 2.55 8.50
N MET A 9 2.99 3.44 7.62
CA MET A 9 1.58 3.57 7.25
C MET A 9 1.05 2.26 6.66
N ILE A 10 1.74 1.71 5.65
CA ILE A 10 1.40 0.42 5.03
C ILE A 10 1.36 -0.71 6.07
N LYS A 11 2.41 -0.85 6.89
CA LYS A 11 2.46 -1.89 7.94
C LYS A 11 1.31 -1.76 8.95
N LYS A 12 0.98 -0.54 9.35
CA LYS A 12 -0.10 -0.28 10.31
C LYS A 12 -1.45 -0.68 9.72
N TYR A 13 -1.68 -0.36 8.45
CA TYR A 13 -2.87 -0.77 7.72
C TYR A 13 -2.95 -2.31 7.62
N LEU A 14 -1.89 -2.97 7.14
CA LEU A 14 -1.85 -4.43 6.97
C LEU A 14 -2.04 -5.21 8.28
N LYS A 15 -1.65 -4.66 9.43
CA LYS A 15 -1.85 -5.28 10.75
C LYS A 15 -3.23 -5.05 11.37
N ASN A 16 -4.04 -4.14 10.82
CA ASN A 16 -5.36 -3.84 11.36
C ASN A 16 -6.34 -4.99 11.02
N THR A 17 -6.91 -5.63 12.05
CA THR A 17 -7.86 -6.73 11.90
C THR A 17 -9.31 -6.27 11.80
N ASN A 18 -9.61 -5.02 12.18
CA ASN A 18 -10.97 -4.47 12.18
C ASN A 18 -11.11 -3.46 11.04
N ARG A 19 -11.20 -3.97 9.80
CA ARG A 19 -11.36 -3.15 8.60
C ARG A 19 -12.81 -3.14 8.12
N THR A 20 -13.24 -1.95 7.73
CA THR A 20 -14.49 -1.73 6.98
C THR A 20 -14.10 -1.38 5.55
N TRP A 21 -15.02 -1.53 4.60
CA TRP A 21 -14.72 -1.24 3.20
C TRP A 21 -14.34 0.23 3.01
N GLU A 22 -14.95 1.15 3.77
CA GLU A 22 -14.64 2.59 3.73
C GLU A 22 -13.19 2.88 4.12
N LYS A 23 -12.66 2.15 5.12
CA LYS A 23 -11.26 2.30 5.56
C LYS A 23 -10.28 1.71 4.56
N CYS A 24 -10.67 0.65 3.86
CA CYS A 24 -9.85 0.10 2.78
C CYS A 24 -9.83 1.05 1.59
N ASP A 25 -11.00 1.57 1.20
CA ASP A 25 -11.15 2.56 0.14
C ASP A 25 -10.34 3.83 0.43
N GLU A 26 -10.47 4.38 1.65
CA GLU A 26 -9.67 5.52 2.09
C GLU A 26 -8.16 5.22 2.05
N PHE A 27 -7.73 4.02 2.43
CA PHE A 27 -6.31 3.68 2.41
C PHE A 27 -5.77 3.60 0.99
N TYR A 28 -6.42 2.84 0.10
CA TYR A 28 -5.98 2.67 -1.28
C TYR A 28 -6.09 3.99 -2.06
N GLY A 29 -7.19 4.73 -1.88
CA GLY A 29 -7.37 6.05 -2.48
C GLY A 29 -6.34 7.10 -2.01
N ASN A 30 -5.70 6.93 -0.85
CA ASN A 30 -4.63 7.82 -0.37
C ASN A 30 -3.21 7.29 -0.64
N LEU A 31 -3.06 6.04 -1.09
CA LEU A 31 -1.77 5.35 -1.15
C LEU A 31 -0.79 6.06 -2.09
N ARG A 32 -1.29 6.58 -3.22
CA ARG A 32 -0.53 7.37 -4.19
C ARG A 32 -0.23 8.80 -3.70
N TYR A 33 -1.20 9.46 -3.08
CA TYR A 33 -1.03 10.83 -2.56
C TYR A 33 0.04 10.91 -1.47
N GLU A 34 0.14 9.87 -0.64
CA GLU A 34 1.14 9.78 0.44
C GLU A 34 2.51 9.31 -0.04
N MET A 35 2.67 8.99 -1.33
CA MET A 35 3.89 8.43 -1.88
C MET A 35 5.07 9.42 -1.76
N PRO A 36 6.20 9.01 -1.15
CA PRO A 36 7.33 9.88 -0.93
C PRO A 36 8.19 10.03 -2.18
N ILE A 37 8.68 11.24 -2.43
CA ILE A 37 9.68 11.48 -3.49
C ILE A 37 11.04 10.93 -3.02
N THR A 38 11.53 9.91 -3.71
CA THR A 38 12.88 9.37 -3.53
C THR A 38 13.73 9.62 -4.76
N ARG A 39 14.98 10.06 -4.56
CA ARG A 39 15.96 10.25 -5.63
C ARG A 39 17.20 9.42 -5.28
N ARG A 40 17.74 8.68 -6.24
CA ARG A 40 19.00 7.90 -6.18
C ARG A 40 18.94 6.49 -5.59
N ASP A 41 17.85 6.08 -4.95
CA ASP A 41 17.69 4.72 -4.42
C ASP A 41 16.76 3.91 -5.33
N LEU A 42 17.35 3.17 -6.27
CA LEU A 42 16.62 2.37 -7.26
C LEU A 42 15.68 1.35 -6.61
N LYS A 43 16.11 0.72 -5.51
CA LYS A 43 15.27 -0.27 -4.81
C LYS A 43 14.00 0.39 -4.25
N LYS A 44 14.14 1.57 -3.64
CA LYS A 44 12.97 2.32 -3.15
C LYS A 44 12.10 2.82 -4.29
N ILE A 45 12.69 3.30 -5.39
CA ILE A 45 11.94 3.78 -6.54
C ILE A 45 11.09 2.64 -7.13
N ASN A 46 11.68 1.47 -7.35
CA ASN A 46 10.95 0.31 -7.87
C ASN A 46 9.84 -0.14 -6.92
N PHE A 47 10.11 -0.20 -5.61
CA PHE A 47 9.07 -0.49 -4.62
C PHE A 47 7.88 0.48 -4.72
N LEU A 48 8.13 1.78 -4.86
CA LEU A 48 7.07 2.77 -4.97
C LEU A 48 6.26 2.63 -6.27
N ILE A 49 6.91 2.30 -7.39
CA ILE A 49 6.24 2.00 -8.67
C ILE A 49 5.35 0.76 -8.54
N ASP A 50 5.85 -0.30 -7.89
CA ASP A 50 5.08 -1.52 -7.69
C ASP A 50 3.88 -1.27 -6.75
N VAL A 51 4.01 -0.37 -5.76
CA VAL A 51 2.87 0.08 -4.94
C VAL A 51 1.85 0.86 -5.76
N ASP A 52 2.28 1.78 -6.64
CA ASP A 52 1.39 2.51 -7.58
C ASP A 52 0.59 1.51 -8.43
N THR A 53 1.25 0.46 -8.92
CA THR A 53 0.62 -0.60 -9.74
C THR A 53 -0.44 -1.39 -8.96
N ILE A 54 -0.29 -1.56 -7.64
CA ILE A 54 -1.31 -2.19 -6.80
C ILE A 54 -2.47 -1.23 -6.55
N GLU A 55 -2.18 0.05 -6.32
CA GLU A 55 -3.20 1.09 -6.13
C GLU A 55 -4.08 1.27 -7.38
N GLU A 56 -3.50 1.25 -8.58
CA GLU A 56 -4.23 1.37 -9.85
C GLU A 56 -5.20 0.21 -10.12
N GLN A 57 -5.08 -0.92 -9.41
CA GLN A 57 -6.05 -2.02 -9.45
C GLN A 57 -7.26 -1.78 -8.53
N SER A 58 -7.20 -0.76 -7.66
CA SER A 58 -8.30 -0.43 -6.78
C SER A 58 -9.45 0.18 -7.55
N GLU A 59 -10.65 -0.29 -7.22
CA GLU A 59 -11.92 0.24 -7.71
C GLU A 59 -12.75 0.62 -6.47
N PRO A 60 -13.80 1.45 -6.60
CA PRO A 60 -14.67 1.82 -5.48
C PRO A 60 -15.54 0.62 -5.04
N TRP A 61 -14.93 -0.35 -4.36
CA TRP A 61 -15.59 -1.56 -3.91
C TRP A 61 -16.32 -1.32 -2.58
N THR A 62 -17.50 -1.93 -2.46
CA THR A 62 -18.28 -1.95 -1.22
C THR A 62 -18.14 -3.27 -0.45
N ASP A 63 -17.25 -4.17 -0.91
CA ASP A 63 -16.93 -5.44 -0.24
C ASP A 63 -15.46 -5.45 0.20
N VAL A 64 -15.23 -5.65 1.51
CA VAL A 64 -13.89 -5.78 2.10
C VAL A 64 -13.08 -6.90 1.45
N LYS A 65 -13.73 -7.98 0.99
CA LYS A 65 -13.05 -9.12 0.36
C LYS A 65 -12.34 -8.74 -0.94
N ALA A 66 -12.81 -7.72 -1.65
CA ALA A 66 -12.13 -7.23 -2.85
C ALA A 66 -10.77 -6.61 -2.48
N TYR A 67 -10.72 -5.87 -1.37
CA TYR A 67 -9.47 -5.30 -0.84
C TYR A 67 -8.53 -6.35 -0.24
N GLU A 68 -9.02 -7.48 0.27
CA GLU A 68 -8.14 -8.57 0.74
C GLU A 68 -7.19 -9.10 -0.35
N PHE A 69 -7.62 -9.04 -1.61
CA PHE A 69 -6.75 -9.39 -2.74
C PHE A 69 -5.60 -8.39 -2.89
N LEU A 70 -5.87 -7.09 -2.84
CA LEU A 70 -4.84 -6.05 -2.86
C LEU A 70 -3.94 -6.11 -1.62
N ASP A 71 -4.50 -6.41 -0.45
CA ASP A 71 -3.74 -6.55 0.80
C ASP A 71 -2.69 -7.65 0.68
N LYS A 72 -3.07 -8.80 0.10
CA LYS A 72 -2.15 -9.92 -0.14
C LYS A 72 -1.04 -9.56 -1.12
N GLN A 73 -1.36 -8.81 -2.18
CA GLN A 73 -0.36 -8.30 -3.12
C GLN A 73 0.61 -7.34 -2.42
N LEU A 74 0.08 -6.40 -1.63
CA LEU A 74 0.88 -5.42 -0.90
C LEU A 74 1.76 -6.07 0.17
N GLU A 75 1.23 -7.04 0.90
CA GLU A 75 2.01 -7.84 1.87
C GLU A 75 3.13 -8.64 1.19
N LYS A 76 2.84 -9.27 0.05
CA LYS A 76 3.84 -9.99 -0.74
C LYS A 76 4.96 -9.05 -1.21
N LEU A 77 4.60 -7.90 -1.76
CA LEU A 77 5.53 -6.87 -2.20
C LEU A 77 6.43 -6.38 -1.05
N MET A 78 5.83 -6.10 0.11
CA MET A 78 6.57 -5.70 1.31
C MET A 78 7.59 -6.75 1.74
N LYS A 79 7.28 -8.06 1.62
CA LYS A 79 8.22 -9.15 1.92
C LYS A 79 9.34 -9.25 0.89
N GLU A 80 9.02 -9.17 -0.40
CA GLU A 80 9.99 -9.26 -1.50
C GLU A 80 11.08 -8.19 -1.42
N TYR A 81 10.69 -6.97 -1.04
CA TYR A 81 11.63 -5.87 -0.86
C TYR A 81 12.32 -5.86 0.52
N GLY A 82 11.98 -6.79 1.42
CA GLY A 82 12.55 -6.86 2.78
C GLY A 82 12.08 -5.72 3.68
N TYR A 83 10.87 -5.21 3.44
CA TYR A 83 10.24 -4.16 4.21
C TYR A 83 9.15 -4.67 5.14
N MET A 84 8.80 -5.96 5.15
CA MET A 84 7.84 -6.54 6.11
C MET A 84 8.44 -6.63 7.51
#